data_AF-A0A8X6P5P5-F1
#
_entry.id   AF-A0A8X6P5P5-F1
#
_cell.length_a   1.000
_cell.length_b   1.000
_cell.length_c   1.000
_cell.angle_alpha   90.00
_cell.angle_beta   90.00
_cell.angle_gamma   90.00
#
_symmetry.space_group_name_H-M   'P 1'
#
loop_
_entity.id
_entity.type
_entity.pdbx_description
1 polymer ?
#
loop_
_entity_poly.entity_id
_entity_poly.type
_entity_poly.pdbx_seq_one_letter_code
_entity_poly.pdbx_strand_id
1 'polypeptide(L)'
;MNPRDPHYIHPDVINILKQGDNNETSKKDPEIRHSELKALIAEPLLNFIKSNIQTLYTKNAFCHFTIVILKHVGGNQEEAFQSIADLVVEPYVVQNKDKHPIEHPGSHFMFKQLVIQDKEESNDGVKFSEVLIQTVPKLVFKSWMDCNRGAFLLISMLETELPSVVERIKEELTGCKTYLSQKEYVGAKILLKKLKDL
;
A
#
# COMPACT_ATOMS: atom_id res chain seq x y z
N MET A 1 2.61 16.36 2.43
CA MET A 1 1.20 15.91 2.60
C MET A 1 0.78 15.80 4.07
N ASN A 2 1.72 15.63 5.02
CA ASN A 2 1.48 15.79 6.46
C ASN A 2 2.56 16.71 7.08
N PRO A 3 2.26 17.99 7.39
CA PRO A 3 3.26 18.99 7.75
C PRO A 3 3.83 18.70 9.15
N ARG A 4 5.15 18.83 9.31
CA ARG A 4 5.85 18.67 10.59
C ARG A 4 5.62 17.32 11.28
N ASP A 5 5.37 16.28 10.50
CA ASP A 5 5.21 14.92 11.03
C ASP A 5 6.56 14.42 11.62
N PRO A 6 6.60 14.07 12.92
CA PRO A 6 7.83 13.64 13.59
C PRO A 6 8.37 12.30 13.08
N HIS A 7 7.58 11.53 12.32
CA HIS A 7 8.08 10.32 11.64
C HIS A 7 9.08 10.67 10.52
N TYR A 8 8.98 11.87 9.94
CA TYR A 8 9.82 12.27 8.79
C TYR A 8 10.79 13.41 9.12
N ILE A 9 10.53 14.17 10.20
CA ILE A 9 11.29 15.39 10.52
C ILE A 9 11.73 15.32 11.98
N HIS A 10 13.05 15.45 12.21
CA HIS A 10 13.61 15.46 13.57
C HIS A 10 12.98 16.56 14.44
N PRO A 11 12.72 16.32 15.74
CA PRO A 11 12.10 17.31 16.63
C PRO A 11 12.80 18.68 16.63
N ASP A 12 14.12 18.72 16.56
CA ASP A 12 14.87 19.98 16.51
C ASP A 12 14.56 20.80 15.25
N VAL A 13 14.39 20.14 14.10
CA VAL A 13 13.99 20.81 12.86
C VAL A 13 12.55 21.30 12.97
N ILE A 14 11.66 20.52 13.58
CA ILE A 14 10.29 20.98 13.86
C ILE A 14 10.32 22.23 14.77
N ASN A 15 11.18 22.24 15.80
CA ASN A 15 11.33 23.38 16.70
C ASN A 15 11.86 24.62 15.97
N ILE A 16 12.82 24.46 15.06
CA ILE A 16 13.28 25.54 14.18
C ILE A 16 12.12 26.06 13.32
N LEU A 17 11.36 25.17 12.67
CA LEU A 17 10.22 25.55 11.81
C LEU A 17 9.13 26.30 12.57
N LYS A 18 8.89 25.97 13.84
CA LYS A 18 7.89 26.65 14.69
C LYS A 18 8.26 28.09 15.04
N GLN A 19 9.54 28.47 14.98
CA GLN A 19 9.96 29.85 15.28
C GLN A 19 9.36 30.89 14.31
N GLY A 20 8.95 30.47 13.11
CA GLY A 20 8.29 31.34 12.13
C GLY A 20 6.77 31.41 12.25
N ASP A 21 6.14 30.68 13.18
CA ASP A 21 4.68 30.69 13.34
C ASP A 21 4.18 32.02 13.89
N ASN A 22 2.95 32.40 13.52
CA ASN A 22 2.28 33.63 13.98
C ASN A 22 3.08 34.93 13.75
N ASN A 23 3.94 34.96 12.72
CA ASN A 23 4.67 36.18 12.35
C ASN A 23 3.74 37.31 11.88
N GLU A 24 4.27 38.53 11.84
CA GLU A 24 3.49 39.75 11.60
C GLU A 24 2.79 39.80 10.23
N THR A 25 3.27 39.08 9.22
CA THR A 25 2.79 39.17 7.84
C THR A 25 1.94 37.98 7.40
N SER A 26 2.04 36.84 8.09
CA SER A 26 1.29 35.62 7.78
C SER A 26 -0.11 35.64 8.39
N LYS A 27 -1.09 36.20 7.66
CA LYS A 27 -2.48 36.37 8.15
C LYS A 27 -3.44 35.21 7.85
N LYS A 28 -3.13 34.38 6.85
CA LYS A 28 -3.99 33.24 6.47
C LYS A 28 -3.90 32.15 7.54
N ASP A 29 -5.04 31.58 7.93
CA ASP A 29 -5.11 30.43 8.82
C ASP A 29 -4.19 29.28 8.33
N PRO A 30 -3.37 28.67 9.21
CA PRO A 30 -2.43 27.61 8.80
C PRO A 30 -3.09 26.38 8.19
N GLU A 31 -4.24 25.95 8.70
CA GLU A 31 -4.95 24.76 8.20
C GLU A 31 -5.58 25.05 6.84
N ILE A 32 -6.17 26.23 6.66
CA ILE A 32 -6.66 26.69 5.34
C ILE A 32 -5.50 26.74 4.34
N ARG A 33 -4.37 27.35 4.71
CA ARG A 33 -3.19 27.42 3.82
C ARG A 33 -2.67 26.04 3.45
N HIS A 34 -2.58 25.13 4.43
CA HIS A 34 -2.12 23.77 4.19
C HIS A 34 -3.06 23.00 3.27
N SER A 35 -4.38 23.08 3.50
CA SER A 35 -5.39 22.42 2.66
C SER A 35 -5.37 22.91 1.22
N GLU A 36 -5.21 24.22 0.99
CA GLU A 36 -5.05 24.80 -0.36
C GLU A 36 -3.79 24.27 -1.06
N LEU A 37 -2.63 24.29 -0.38
CA LEU A 37 -1.37 23.77 -0.94
C LEU A 37 -1.47 22.27 -1.26
N LYS A 38 -2.12 21.52 -0.37
CA LYS A 38 -2.35 20.09 -0.52
C LYS A 38 -3.26 19.80 -1.73
N ALA A 39 -4.35 20.55 -1.88
CA ALA A 39 -5.25 20.41 -3.02
C ALA A 39 -4.55 20.73 -4.35
N LEU A 40 -3.73 21.78 -4.38
CA LEU A 40 -2.99 22.19 -5.58
C LEU A 40 -2.01 21.13 -6.08
N ILE A 41 -1.35 20.41 -5.16
CA ILE A 41 -0.30 19.44 -5.52
C ILE A 41 -0.81 18.00 -5.65
N ALA A 42 -2.06 17.72 -5.24
CA ALA A 42 -2.61 16.37 -5.18
C ALA A 42 -2.60 15.66 -6.54
N GLU A 43 -3.24 16.25 -7.55
CA GLU A 43 -3.32 15.67 -8.90
C GLU A 43 -1.93 15.52 -9.55
N PRO A 44 -1.03 16.53 -9.53
CA PRO A 44 0.34 16.34 -10.02
C PRO A 44 1.09 15.16 -9.38
N LEU A 45 0.92 14.92 -8.08
CA LEU A 45 1.58 13.81 -7.38
C LEU A 45 0.97 12.45 -7.75
N LEU A 46 -0.35 12.37 -7.88
CA LEU A 46 -1.04 11.16 -8.32
C LEU A 46 -0.62 10.79 -9.74
N ASN A 47 -0.57 11.77 -10.64
CA ASN A 47 -0.08 11.59 -12.01
C ASN A 47 1.41 11.18 -12.04
N PHE A 48 2.24 11.78 -11.18
CA PHE A 48 3.64 11.39 -11.06
C PHE A 48 3.79 9.91 -10.65
N ILE A 49 3.04 9.45 -9.65
CA ILE A 49 3.04 8.04 -9.23
C ILE A 49 2.58 7.15 -10.39
N LYS A 50 1.39 7.43 -10.95
CA LYS A 50 0.80 6.68 -12.07
C LYS A 50 1.78 6.49 -13.23
N SER A 51 2.42 7.57 -13.67
CA SER A 51 3.30 7.55 -14.86
C SER A 51 4.69 6.96 -14.60
N ASN A 52 5.13 6.86 -13.34
CA ASN A 52 6.52 6.51 -13.02
C ASN A 52 6.66 5.29 -12.11
N ILE A 53 5.57 4.61 -11.75
CA ILE A 53 5.58 3.56 -10.73
C ILE A 53 6.60 2.45 -11.03
N GLN A 54 6.77 2.07 -12.30
CA GLN A 54 7.75 1.08 -12.76
C GLN A 54 9.20 1.42 -12.38
N THR A 55 9.53 2.72 -12.28
CA THR A 55 10.84 3.16 -11.79
C THR A 55 10.83 3.33 -10.27
N LEU A 56 9.74 3.88 -9.71
CA LEU A 56 9.64 4.19 -8.29
C LEU A 56 9.71 2.93 -7.40
N TYR A 57 9.06 1.84 -7.80
CA TYR A 57 9.01 0.63 -6.96
C TYR A 57 10.37 -0.05 -6.77
N THR A 58 11.33 0.21 -7.66
CA THR A 58 12.67 -0.40 -7.65
C THR A 58 13.60 0.16 -6.57
N LYS A 59 13.15 1.20 -5.84
CA LYS A 59 13.94 1.90 -4.83
C LYS A 59 13.14 2.04 -3.55
N ASN A 60 13.66 1.49 -2.45
CA ASN A 60 12.98 1.49 -1.15
C ASN A 60 12.52 2.87 -0.68
N ALA A 61 13.34 3.91 -0.89
CA ALA A 61 12.99 5.28 -0.55
C ALA A 61 11.77 5.79 -1.33
N PHE A 62 11.64 5.43 -2.61
CA PHE A 62 10.51 5.83 -3.45
C PHE A 62 9.26 4.99 -3.15
N CYS A 63 9.40 3.72 -2.77
CA CYS A 63 8.28 2.95 -2.21
C CYS A 63 7.71 3.65 -0.98
N HIS A 64 8.58 4.06 -0.04
CA HIS A 64 8.13 4.78 1.15
C HIS A 64 7.48 6.13 0.80
N PHE A 65 8.09 6.90 -0.10
CA PHE A 65 7.49 8.12 -0.64
C PHE A 65 6.08 7.88 -1.18
N THR A 66 5.88 6.85 -2.02
CA THR A 66 4.57 6.50 -2.58
C THR A 66 3.55 6.18 -1.49
N ILE A 67 3.92 5.40 -0.46
CA ILE A 67 3.05 5.11 0.69
C ILE A 67 2.60 6.40 1.38
N VAL A 68 3.54 7.31 1.68
CA VAL A 68 3.25 8.55 2.40
C VAL A 68 2.39 9.50 1.58
N ILE A 69 2.64 9.58 0.27
CA ILE A 69 1.82 10.37 -0.64
C ILE A 69 0.41 9.81 -0.66
N LEU A 70 0.23 8.50 -0.93
CA LEU A 70 -1.10 7.91 -1.07
C LEU A 70 -1.88 7.88 0.25
N LYS A 71 -1.21 7.76 1.40
CA LYS A 71 -1.88 7.88 2.72
C LYS A 71 -2.50 9.26 2.97
N HIS A 72 -1.89 10.29 2.39
CA HIS A 72 -2.23 11.66 2.76
C HIS A 72 -2.79 12.47 1.61
N VAL A 73 -2.61 12.08 0.36
CA VAL A 73 -3.11 12.82 -0.80
C VAL A 73 -4.64 12.77 -0.84
N GLY A 74 -5.25 13.92 -1.08
CA GLY A 74 -6.70 13.97 -1.36
C GLY A 74 -6.96 13.71 -2.84
N GLY A 75 -8.24 13.74 -3.24
CA GLY A 75 -8.63 13.53 -4.64
C GLY A 75 -8.79 12.06 -5.02
N ASN A 76 -9.04 11.79 -6.30
CA ASN A 76 -9.26 10.43 -6.79
C ASN A 76 -7.93 9.69 -7.00
N GLN A 77 -7.69 8.63 -6.22
CA GLN A 77 -6.46 7.84 -6.24
C GLN A 77 -6.53 6.59 -7.12
N GLU A 78 -7.69 6.30 -7.72
CA GLU A 78 -7.98 5.06 -8.44
C GLU A 78 -6.93 4.69 -9.48
N GLU A 79 -6.58 5.61 -10.38
CA GLU A 79 -5.60 5.32 -11.43
C GLU A 79 -4.18 5.12 -10.89
N ALA A 80 -3.83 5.80 -9.79
CA ALA A 80 -2.54 5.59 -9.14
C ALA A 80 -2.48 4.22 -8.47
N PHE A 81 -3.56 3.81 -7.77
CA PHE A 81 -3.67 2.47 -7.21
C PHE A 81 -3.69 1.37 -8.28
N GLN A 82 -4.40 1.60 -9.38
CA GLN A 82 -4.44 0.68 -10.52
C GLN A 82 -3.02 0.46 -11.08
N SER A 83 -2.25 1.54 -11.29
CA SER A 83 -0.86 1.43 -11.77
C SER A 83 0.06 0.65 -10.82
N ILE A 84 -0.22 0.69 -9.51
CA ILE A 84 0.51 -0.07 -8.50
C ILE A 84 0.08 -1.53 -8.52
N ALA A 85 -1.21 -1.81 -8.65
CA ALA A 85 -1.74 -3.16 -8.78
C ALA A 85 -1.25 -3.85 -10.08
N ASP A 86 -1.11 -3.09 -11.16
CA ASP A 86 -0.55 -3.56 -12.44
C ASP A 86 0.87 -4.13 -12.31
N LEU A 87 1.62 -3.77 -11.24
CA LEU A 87 2.94 -4.37 -10.98
C LEU A 87 2.89 -5.87 -10.67
N VAL A 88 1.74 -6.39 -10.21
CA VAL A 88 1.61 -7.75 -9.68
C VAL A 88 0.53 -8.58 -10.39
N VAL A 89 0.18 -8.19 -11.61
CA VAL A 89 -0.77 -8.96 -12.46
C VAL A 89 -0.17 -10.26 -12.98
N GLU A 90 1.15 -10.31 -13.14
CA GLU A 90 1.85 -11.53 -13.53
C GLU A 90 1.96 -12.50 -12.33
N PRO A 91 1.77 -13.81 -12.53
CA PRO A 91 1.99 -14.79 -11.47
C PRO A 91 3.42 -14.78 -10.93
N TYR A 92 3.54 -14.94 -9.61
CA TYR A 92 4.82 -15.24 -8.98
C TYR A 92 5.21 -16.68 -9.29
N VAL A 93 6.43 -16.89 -9.76
CA VAL A 93 7.03 -18.21 -9.90
C VAL A 93 8.47 -18.16 -9.43
N VAL A 94 9.04 -19.29 -9.01
CA VAL A 94 10.40 -19.34 -8.47
C VAL A 94 11.42 -18.76 -9.47
N GLN A 95 11.18 -18.92 -10.77
CA GLN A 95 12.03 -18.43 -11.86
C GLN A 95 12.05 -16.89 -11.99
N ASN A 96 10.99 -16.20 -11.55
CA ASN A 96 10.90 -14.73 -11.61
C ASN A 96 11.11 -14.06 -10.25
N LYS A 97 11.50 -14.83 -9.21
CA LYS A 97 11.61 -14.34 -7.83
C LYS A 97 12.36 -13.02 -7.69
N ASP A 98 13.53 -12.91 -8.32
CA ASP A 98 14.39 -11.73 -8.17
C ASP A 98 13.88 -10.49 -8.91
N LYS A 99 12.89 -10.66 -9.79
CA LYS A 99 12.29 -9.58 -10.60
C LYS A 99 10.85 -9.28 -10.20
N HIS A 100 10.18 -10.21 -9.51
CA HIS A 100 8.77 -10.08 -9.20
C HIS A 100 8.56 -9.01 -8.11
N PRO A 101 7.71 -7.99 -8.33
CA PRO A 101 7.56 -6.88 -7.39
C PRO A 101 7.11 -7.30 -5.97
N ILE A 102 6.39 -8.42 -5.84
CA ILE A 102 5.99 -8.97 -4.53
C ILE A 102 7.17 -9.41 -3.65
N GLU A 103 8.31 -9.77 -4.25
CA GLU A 103 9.52 -10.18 -3.54
C GLU A 103 10.57 -9.08 -3.50
N HIS A 104 10.35 -7.93 -4.13
CA HIS A 104 11.27 -6.80 -4.04
C HIS A 104 11.16 -6.09 -2.67
N PRO A 105 12.29 -5.79 -1.97
CA PRO A 105 12.32 -5.29 -0.59
C PRO A 105 11.45 -4.05 -0.30
N GLY A 106 11.38 -3.10 -1.22
CA GLY A 106 10.59 -1.88 -1.03
C GLY A 106 9.12 -2.08 -1.33
N SER A 107 8.82 -2.73 -2.45
CA SER A 107 7.45 -2.82 -2.98
C SER A 107 6.58 -3.81 -2.21
N HIS A 108 7.14 -4.92 -1.71
CA HIS A 108 6.36 -5.81 -0.84
C HIS A 108 5.85 -5.09 0.41
N PHE A 109 6.65 -4.17 0.96
CA PHE A 109 6.26 -3.35 2.09
C PHE A 109 5.23 -2.30 1.67
N MET A 110 5.40 -1.67 0.50
CA MET A 110 4.42 -0.75 -0.07
C MET A 110 3.04 -1.39 -0.23
N PHE A 111 2.94 -2.55 -0.89
CA PHE A 111 1.65 -3.25 -1.04
C PHE A 111 1.02 -3.55 0.31
N LYS A 112 1.80 -4.09 1.25
CA LYS A 112 1.32 -4.40 2.59
C LYS A 112 0.81 -3.17 3.33
N GLN A 113 1.55 -2.05 3.29
CA GLN A 113 1.15 -0.82 3.99
C GLN A 113 -0.10 -0.20 3.38
N LEU A 114 -0.24 -0.19 2.05
CA LEU A 114 -1.43 0.32 1.39
C LEU A 114 -2.67 -0.51 1.77
N VAL A 115 -2.55 -1.85 1.83
CA VAL A 115 -3.63 -2.73 2.30
C VAL A 115 -3.98 -2.50 3.78
N ILE A 116 -2.98 -2.25 4.64
CA ILE A 116 -3.23 -1.93 6.06
C ILE A 116 -3.96 -0.59 6.22
N GLN A 117 -3.62 0.41 5.40
CA GLN A 117 -4.25 1.73 5.42
C GLN A 117 -5.74 1.66 5.09
N ASP A 118 -6.16 0.77 4.19
CA ASP A 118 -7.58 0.58 3.87
C ASP A 118 -8.43 0.26 5.10
N LYS A 119 -7.87 -0.46 6.08
CA LYS A 119 -8.52 -0.78 7.35
C LYS A 119 -8.54 0.40 8.32
N GLU A 120 -7.45 1.16 8.38
CA GLU A 120 -7.30 2.28 9.29
C GLU A 120 -8.17 3.49 8.88
N GLU A 121 -8.51 3.60 7.60
CA GLU A 121 -9.27 4.71 7.05
C GLU A 121 -10.78 4.45 7.01
N SER A 122 -11.53 5.20 7.82
CA SER A 122 -13.00 5.18 7.86
C SER A 122 -13.68 5.98 6.72
N ASN A 123 -12.95 6.44 5.71
CA ASN A 123 -13.53 7.22 4.60
C ASN A 123 -14.13 6.31 3.50
N ASP A 124 -15.07 6.85 2.73
CA ASP A 124 -15.64 6.24 1.51
C ASP A 124 -14.71 6.39 0.29
N GLY A 125 -13.41 6.60 0.52
CA GLY A 125 -12.41 6.73 -0.55
C GLY A 125 -12.09 5.39 -1.20
N VAL A 126 -11.48 5.46 -2.38
CA VAL A 126 -11.02 4.27 -3.12
C VAL A 126 -10.02 3.50 -2.27
N LYS A 127 -10.27 2.21 -2.04
CA LYS A 127 -9.40 1.32 -1.26
C LYS A 127 -8.41 0.60 -2.17
N PHE A 128 -7.14 0.55 -1.80
CA PHE A 128 -6.11 -0.08 -2.63
C PHE A 128 -6.38 -1.58 -2.81
N SER A 129 -6.78 -2.28 -1.76
CA SER A 129 -7.08 -3.71 -1.77
C SER A 129 -8.29 -4.06 -2.64
N GLU A 130 -9.28 -3.15 -2.76
CA GLU A 130 -10.40 -3.32 -3.70
C GLU A 130 -9.95 -3.14 -5.14
N VAL A 131 -9.12 -2.13 -5.43
CA VAL A 131 -8.50 -1.99 -6.75
C VAL A 131 -7.66 -3.23 -7.06
N LEU A 132 -6.87 -3.72 -6.11
CA LEU A 132 -6.01 -4.89 -6.29
C LEU A 132 -6.78 -6.15 -6.71
N ILE A 133 -7.95 -6.43 -6.10
CA ILE A 133 -8.78 -7.59 -6.49
C ILE A 133 -9.49 -7.42 -7.83
N GLN A 134 -9.70 -6.18 -8.28
CA GLN A 134 -10.30 -5.86 -9.57
C GLN A 134 -9.25 -5.95 -10.69
N THR A 135 -8.02 -5.50 -10.42
CA THR A 135 -6.90 -5.51 -11.35
C THR A 135 -6.31 -6.91 -11.53
N VAL A 136 -6.01 -7.61 -10.43
CA VAL A 136 -5.22 -8.83 -10.47
C VAL A 136 -6.08 -10.01 -10.93
N PRO A 137 -5.69 -10.70 -12.02
CA PRO A 137 -6.46 -11.82 -12.54
C PRO A 137 -6.69 -12.94 -11.51
N LYS A 138 -7.76 -13.71 -11.74
CA LYS A 138 -8.00 -14.95 -10.97
C LYS A 138 -6.78 -15.87 -11.07
N LEU A 139 -6.53 -16.67 -10.03
CA LEU A 139 -5.39 -17.60 -9.87
C LEU A 139 -4.03 -16.94 -9.58
N VAL A 140 -3.81 -15.67 -9.88
CA VAL A 140 -2.53 -14.99 -9.58
C VAL A 140 -2.31 -14.93 -8.06
N PHE A 141 -3.35 -14.69 -7.27
CA PHE A 141 -3.27 -14.71 -5.80
C PHE A 141 -2.77 -16.04 -5.23
N LYS A 142 -3.09 -17.18 -5.87
CA LYS A 142 -2.55 -18.49 -5.44
C LYS A 142 -1.04 -18.55 -5.58
N SER A 143 -0.50 -17.96 -6.64
CA SER A 143 0.94 -17.94 -6.89
C SER A 143 1.71 -17.20 -5.80
N TRP A 144 1.10 -16.19 -5.17
CA TRP A 144 1.73 -15.43 -4.09
C TRP A 144 1.93 -16.25 -2.82
N MET A 145 1.18 -17.35 -2.66
CA MET A 145 1.43 -18.28 -1.57
C MET A 145 2.85 -18.85 -1.63
N ASP A 146 3.50 -18.93 -2.79
CA ASP A 146 4.81 -19.58 -2.97
C ASP A 146 6.01 -18.78 -2.48
N CYS A 147 5.77 -17.59 -1.92
CA CYS A 147 6.80 -16.82 -1.27
C CYS A 147 6.32 -16.27 0.07
N ASN A 148 7.26 -16.04 0.99
CA ASN A 148 6.94 -15.60 2.34
C ASN A 148 6.32 -14.19 2.32
N ARG A 149 6.84 -13.29 1.47
CA ARG A 149 6.33 -11.91 1.33
C ARG A 149 4.91 -11.89 0.75
N GLY A 150 4.65 -12.69 -0.29
CA GLY A 150 3.32 -12.82 -0.88
C GLY A 150 2.30 -13.44 0.08
N ALA A 151 2.69 -14.46 0.84
CA ALA A 151 1.83 -15.01 1.89
C ALA A 151 1.43 -13.96 2.95
N PHE A 152 2.35 -13.09 3.36
CA PHE A 152 2.03 -11.97 4.26
C PHE A 152 1.12 -10.92 3.63
N LEU A 153 1.24 -10.66 2.32
CA LEU A 153 0.29 -9.78 1.63
C LEU A 153 -1.13 -10.37 1.63
N LEU A 154 -1.26 -11.67 1.34
CA LEU A 154 -2.55 -12.37 1.42
C LEU A 154 -3.15 -12.34 2.82
N ILE A 155 -2.32 -12.50 3.87
CA ILE A 155 -2.76 -12.35 5.27
C ILE A 155 -3.30 -10.94 5.50
N SER A 156 -2.57 -9.90 5.07
CA SER A 156 -3.02 -8.52 5.22
C SER A 156 -4.33 -8.26 4.46
N MET A 157 -4.52 -8.84 3.28
CA MET A 157 -5.80 -8.74 2.55
C MET A 157 -6.96 -9.44 3.26
N LEU A 158 -6.70 -10.56 3.95
CA LEU A 158 -7.71 -11.21 4.80
C LEU A 158 -7.99 -10.42 6.10
N GLU A 159 -7.13 -9.47 6.46
CA GLU A 159 -7.21 -8.65 7.66
C GLU A 159 -7.82 -7.27 7.44
N THR A 160 -8.10 -6.89 6.19
CA THR A 160 -8.72 -5.61 5.83
C THR A 160 -10.13 -5.44 6.41
N GLU A 161 -10.82 -6.56 6.68
CA GLU A 161 -12.24 -6.61 7.08
C GLU A 161 -13.21 -6.10 6.01
N LEU A 162 -12.72 -5.77 4.80
CA LEU A 162 -13.54 -5.43 3.64
C LEU A 162 -14.15 -6.71 3.06
N PRO A 163 -15.50 -6.86 3.04
CA PRO A 163 -16.13 -8.11 2.61
C PRO A 163 -15.72 -8.55 1.19
N SER A 164 -15.70 -7.60 0.24
CA SER A 164 -15.31 -7.81 -1.16
C SER A 164 -13.91 -8.44 -1.29
N VAL A 165 -12.95 -7.92 -0.53
CA VAL A 165 -11.55 -8.38 -0.53
C VAL A 165 -11.42 -9.74 0.14
N VAL A 166 -12.00 -9.90 1.33
CA VAL A 166 -11.90 -11.14 2.11
C VAL A 166 -12.54 -12.30 1.36
N GLU A 167 -13.75 -12.11 0.81
CA GLU A 167 -14.44 -13.14 0.02
C GLU A 167 -13.63 -13.54 -1.20
N ARG A 168 -13.12 -12.58 -1.98
CA ARG A 168 -12.30 -12.88 -3.15
C ARG A 168 -11.05 -13.69 -2.81
N ILE A 169 -10.33 -13.33 -1.75
CA ILE A 169 -9.12 -14.08 -1.36
C ILE A 169 -9.48 -15.46 -0.80
N LYS A 170 -10.58 -15.62 -0.06
CA LYS A 170 -11.06 -16.95 0.39
C LYS A 170 -11.39 -17.86 -0.79
N GLU A 171 -12.11 -17.35 -1.78
CA GLU A 171 -12.46 -18.09 -2.99
C GLU A 171 -11.20 -18.55 -3.73
N GLU A 172 -10.25 -17.63 -3.95
CA GLU A 172 -8.99 -17.95 -4.62
C GLU A 172 -8.16 -18.98 -3.85
N LEU A 173 -8.13 -18.94 -2.51
CA LEU A 173 -7.32 -19.87 -1.73
C LEU A 173 -8.07 -21.16 -1.35
N THR A 174 -9.26 -21.38 -1.91
CA THR A 174 -10.03 -22.60 -1.67
C THR A 174 -9.29 -23.84 -2.14
N GLY A 175 -9.20 -24.85 -1.27
CA GLY A 175 -8.47 -26.09 -1.52
C GLY A 175 -6.95 -26.02 -1.31
N CYS A 176 -6.39 -24.84 -0.99
CA CYS A 176 -4.95 -24.67 -0.84
C CYS A 176 -4.39 -25.04 0.55
N LYS A 177 -5.23 -25.48 1.50
CA LYS A 177 -4.82 -25.79 2.88
C LYS A 177 -3.73 -26.87 2.95
N THR A 178 -3.88 -27.96 2.19
CA THR A 178 -2.87 -29.03 2.11
C THR A 178 -1.57 -28.53 1.50
N TYR A 179 -1.66 -27.72 0.45
CA TYR A 179 -0.49 -27.12 -0.19
C TYR A 179 0.29 -26.23 0.78
N LEU A 180 -0.40 -25.35 1.51
CA LEU A 180 0.21 -24.47 2.51
C LEU A 180 0.86 -25.23 3.67
N SER A 181 0.29 -26.38 4.07
CA SER A 181 0.87 -27.20 5.16
C SER A 181 2.24 -27.81 4.82
N GLN A 182 2.59 -27.89 3.53
CA GLN A 182 3.88 -28.39 3.07
C GLN A 182 4.98 -27.31 3.06
N LYS A 183 4.62 -26.05 3.30
CA LYS A 183 5.53 -24.90 3.24
C LYS A 183 6.12 -24.61 4.63
N GLU A 184 7.42 -24.37 4.70
CA GLU A 184 8.13 -24.24 5.99
C GLU A 184 8.21 -22.81 6.54
N TYR A 185 8.03 -21.80 5.70
CA TYR A 185 8.15 -20.39 6.10
C TYR A 185 6.95 -19.90 6.91
N VAL A 186 7.22 -18.86 7.71
CA VAL A 186 6.29 -18.29 8.70
C VAL A 186 5.00 -17.81 8.04
N GLY A 187 5.08 -17.13 6.90
CA GLY A 187 3.92 -16.60 6.18
C GLY A 187 2.90 -17.68 5.82
N ALA A 188 3.33 -18.84 5.30
CA ALA A 188 2.41 -19.93 4.97
C ALA A 188 1.74 -20.53 6.21
N LYS A 189 2.48 -20.68 7.31
CA LYS A 189 1.93 -21.20 8.58
C LYS A 189 0.84 -20.28 9.14
N ILE A 190 1.09 -18.97 9.13
CA ILE A 190 0.11 -17.97 9.59
C ILE A 190 -1.10 -17.92 8.64
N LEU A 191 -0.87 -17.93 7.32
CA LEU A 191 -1.93 -17.92 6.32
C LEU A 191 -2.83 -19.16 6.45
N LEU A 192 -2.23 -20.34 6.63
CA LEU A 192 -2.97 -21.58 6.87
C LEU A 192 -3.81 -21.50 8.15
N LYS A 193 -3.27 -20.93 9.23
CA LYS A 193 -4.03 -20.72 10.47
C LYS A 193 -5.22 -19.79 10.21
N LYS A 194 -4.99 -18.65 9.57
CA LYS A 194 -6.04 -17.67 9.23
C LYS A 194 -7.16 -18.31 8.41
N LEU A 195 -6.84 -19.12 7.40
CA LEU A 195 -7.82 -19.83 6.56
C LEU A 195 -8.56 -20.97 7.29
N LYS A 196 -8.09 -21.42 8.45
CA LYS A 196 -8.81 -22.37 9.30
C LYS A 196 -9.77 -21.69 10.26
N ASP A 197 -9.44 -20.47 10.67
CA ASP A 197 -10.23 -19.66 11.61
C ASP A 197 -11.36 -18.87 10.91
N LEU A 198 -11.32 -18.81 9.58
CA LEU A 198 -12.22 -18.09 8.67
C LEU A 198 -13.21 -19.01 7.95
#